data_AF-A0A7C4VXI1-F1
#
_entry.id   AF-A0A7C4VXI1-F1
#
_cell.length_a   1.000
_cell.length_b   1.000
_cell.length_c   1.000
_cell.angle_alpha   90.00
_cell.angle_beta   90.00
_cell.angle_gamma   90.00
#
_symmetry.space_group_name_H-M   'P 1'
#
loop_
_entity.id
_entity.type
_entity.pdbx_description
1 polymer ?
#
loop_
_entity_poly.entity_id
_entity_poly.type
_entity_poly.pdbx_seq_one_letter_code
_entity_poly.pdbx_strand_id
1 'polypeptide(L)'
;MRFAHISDTHLGYRQYNFDERESDFYEVFNEAINTILKERVDVIIHSGDLFDSSAPSIKALKVFKDCIEKINGKAKFISILGDHDTPKRRGLYPHSLFDNVKVLGIGELEYIDVNGVLIAGISNLRGRGIDIL
;
A
#
# COMPACT_ATOMS: atom_id res chain seq x y z
N MET A 1 -5.12 -13.01 16.19
CA MET A 1 -4.73 -12.36 14.93
C MET A 1 -4.39 -10.92 15.22
N ARG A 2 -3.28 -10.41 14.71
CA ARG A 2 -2.81 -9.03 14.89
C ARG A 2 -2.83 -8.31 13.56
N PHE A 3 -3.26 -7.06 13.59
CA PHE A 3 -3.34 -6.18 12.44
C PHE A 3 -2.36 -5.01 12.62
N ALA A 4 -1.70 -4.63 11.54
CA ALA A 4 -1.07 -3.33 11.42
C ALA A 4 -1.84 -2.51 10.39
N HIS A 5 -2.11 -1.26 10.71
CA HIS A 5 -2.79 -0.33 9.81
C HIS A 5 -1.93 0.90 9.64
N ILE A 6 -1.54 1.17 8.39
CA ILE A 6 -0.75 2.32 7.97
C ILE A 6 -1.39 2.92 6.72
N SER A 7 -1.06 4.17 6.41
CA SER A 7 -1.62 4.90 5.26
C SER A 7 -0.66 6.02 4.86
N ASP A 8 -0.89 6.63 3.69
CA ASP A 8 -0.24 7.88 3.28
C ASP A 8 1.29 7.81 3.36
N THR A 9 1.88 6.69 2.93
CA THR A 9 3.34 6.48 2.97
C THR A 9 4.07 7.33 1.91
N HIS A 10 3.45 7.58 0.76
CA HIS A 10 4.04 8.42 -0.31
C HIS A 10 5.48 8.06 -0.69
N LEU A 11 5.77 6.77 -0.94
CA LEU A 11 7.07 6.33 -1.42
C LEU A 11 7.44 7.04 -2.73
N GLY A 12 8.60 7.70 -2.74
CA GLY A 12 9.07 8.53 -3.85
C GLY A 12 8.82 10.03 -3.68
N TYR A 13 8.15 10.45 -2.60
CA TYR A 13 7.92 11.87 -2.34
C TYR A 13 9.21 12.59 -1.96
N ARG A 14 9.44 13.73 -2.61
CA ARG A 14 10.62 14.58 -2.42
C ARG A 14 10.17 15.97 -1.99
N GLN A 15 9.92 16.15 -0.69
CA GLN A 15 9.56 17.46 -0.17
C GLN A 15 10.65 18.48 -0.49
N TYR A 16 10.28 19.57 -1.18
CA TYR A 16 11.21 20.59 -1.69
C TYR A 16 12.31 20.06 -2.63
N ASN A 17 12.07 18.91 -3.29
CA ASN A 17 13.02 18.21 -4.16
C ASN A 17 14.30 17.71 -3.47
N PHE A 18 14.33 17.64 -2.14
CA PHE A 18 15.47 17.12 -1.41
C PHE A 18 15.51 15.59 -1.38
N ASP A 19 16.69 15.01 -1.63
CA ASP A 19 16.91 13.55 -1.63
C ASP A 19 16.86 12.99 -0.20
N GLU A 20 17.22 13.81 0.78
CA GLU A 20 17.13 13.52 2.21
C GLU A 20 15.67 13.30 2.61
N ARG A 21 14.77 14.13 2.09
CA ARG A 21 13.32 13.98 2.36
C ARG A 21 12.78 12.69 1.76
N GLU A 22 13.19 12.31 0.55
CA GLU A 22 12.84 10.99 -0.01
C GLU A 22 13.30 9.85 0.91
N SER A 23 14.51 10.00 1.44
CA SER A 23 15.15 8.99 2.29
C SER A 23 14.44 8.88 3.65
N ASP A 24 13.99 9.98 4.24
CA ASP A 24 13.19 9.99 5.47
C ASP A 24 11.95 9.09 5.34
N PHE A 25 11.19 9.20 4.24
CA PHE A 25 10.01 8.35 4.00
C PHE A 25 10.38 6.87 3.85
N TYR A 26 11.50 6.57 3.20
CA TYR A 26 11.98 5.20 3.06
C TYR A 26 12.43 4.60 4.39
N GLU A 27 13.09 5.39 5.23
CA GLU A 27 13.55 4.96 6.55
C GLU A 27 12.37 4.69 7.48
N VAL A 28 11.41 5.61 7.56
CA VAL A 28 10.20 5.46 8.39
C VAL A 28 9.37 4.25 7.92
N PHE A 29 9.20 4.07 6.60
CA PHE A 29 8.48 2.90 6.10
C PHE A 29 9.20 1.58 6.45
N ASN A 30 10.53 1.54 6.32
CA ASN A 30 11.31 0.36 6.73
C ASN A 30 11.21 0.10 8.23
N GLU A 31 11.25 1.15 9.07
CA GLU A 31 11.08 1.03 10.52
C GLU A 31 9.69 0.49 10.88
N ALA A 32 8.64 0.99 10.23
CA ALA A 32 7.29 0.48 10.39
C ALA A 32 7.20 -1.01 10.04
N ILE A 33 7.75 -1.43 8.90
CA ILE A 33 7.78 -2.85 8.50
C ILE A 33 8.58 -3.70 9.51
N ASN A 34 9.72 -3.22 9.99
CA ASN A 34 10.51 -3.94 10.99
C ASN A 34 9.73 -4.10 12.31
N THR A 35 9.01 -3.07 12.73
CA THR A 35 8.15 -3.10 13.92
C THR A 35 7.00 -4.10 13.75
N ILE A 36 6.33 -4.07 12.60
CA ILE A 36 5.25 -5.01 12.24
C ILE A 36 5.73 -6.47 12.32
N LEU A 37 6.92 -6.75 11.77
CA LEU A 37 7.51 -8.08 11.81
C LEU A 37 7.90 -8.51 13.23
N LYS A 38 8.48 -7.60 14.02
CA LYS A 38 8.81 -7.83 15.44
C LYS A 38 7.57 -8.18 16.25
N GLU A 39 6.48 -7.47 16.02
CA GLU A 39 5.19 -7.68 16.69
C GLU A 39 4.40 -8.89 16.16
N ARG A 40 4.95 -9.64 15.19
CA ARG A 40 4.34 -10.84 14.60
C ARG A 40 2.91 -10.57 14.12
N VAL A 41 2.75 -9.48 13.38
CA VAL A 41 1.48 -9.10 12.75
C VAL A 41 1.11 -10.13 11.68
N ASP A 42 -0.16 -10.51 11.62
CA ASP A 42 -0.67 -11.47 10.64
C ASP A 42 -1.14 -10.77 9.34
N VAL A 43 -1.70 -9.57 9.47
CA VAL A 43 -2.25 -8.78 8.36
C VAL A 43 -1.81 -7.33 8.44
N ILE A 44 -1.27 -6.82 7.33
CA ILE A 44 -0.90 -5.43 7.14
C ILE A 44 -1.94 -4.81 6.21
N ILE A 45 -2.55 -3.72 6.64
CA ILE A 45 -3.51 -2.93 5.86
C ILE A 45 -2.85 -1.59 5.54
N HIS A 46 -2.70 -1.29 4.25
CA HIS A 46 -2.30 0.03 3.76
C HIS A 46 -3.51 0.75 3.15
N SER A 47 -4.03 1.79 3.78
CA SER A 47 -5.31 2.42 3.39
C SER A 47 -5.20 3.51 2.32
N GLY A 48 -4.30 3.34 1.36
CA GLY A 48 -4.11 4.24 0.22
C GLY A 48 -2.89 5.16 0.32
N ASP A 49 -2.51 5.71 -0.84
CA ASP A 49 -1.36 6.60 -1.06
C ASP A 49 -0.04 5.97 -0.61
N LEU A 50 0.19 4.72 -1.04
CA LEU A 50 1.45 4.01 -0.80
C LEU A 50 2.59 4.64 -1.58
N PHE A 51 2.34 5.01 -2.83
CA PHE A 51 3.30 5.69 -3.69
C PHE A 51 2.88 7.14 -3.88
N ASP A 52 3.86 8.03 -3.98
CA ASP A 52 3.59 9.45 -4.23
C ASP A 52 3.07 9.73 -5.66
N SER A 53 3.23 8.78 -6.56
CA SER A 53 2.80 8.90 -7.96
C SER A 53 2.41 7.53 -8.49
N SER A 54 1.39 7.51 -9.35
CA SER A 54 0.95 6.33 -10.12
C SER A 54 2.05 5.79 -11.05
N ALA A 55 3.09 6.59 -11.31
CA ALA A 55 4.33 6.19 -11.96
C ALA A 55 5.50 6.50 -11.01
N PRO A 56 5.72 5.66 -9.98
CA PRO A 56 6.75 5.90 -8.97
C PRO A 56 8.16 5.71 -9.56
N SER A 57 9.16 6.28 -8.88
CA SER A 57 10.56 6.10 -9.27
C SER A 57 11.00 4.64 -9.11
N ILE A 58 12.03 4.23 -9.87
CA ILE A 58 12.63 2.89 -9.73
C ILE A 58 13.12 2.68 -8.28
N LYS A 59 13.62 3.74 -7.64
CA LYS A 59 14.07 3.72 -6.25
C LYS A 59 12.91 3.40 -5.29
N ALA A 60 11.76 4.06 -5.43
CA ALA A 60 10.57 3.78 -4.64
C ALA A 60 10.05 2.35 -4.82
N LEU A 61 9.99 1.87 -6.08
CA LEU A 61 9.61 0.50 -6.40
C LEU A 61 10.56 -0.52 -5.77
N LYS A 62 11.87 -0.25 -5.80
CA LYS A 62 12.90 -1.11 -5.20
C LYS A 62 12.76 -1.16 -3.68
N VAL A 63 12.58 -0.02 -3.01
CA VAL A 63 12.35 0.04 -1.56
C VAL A 63 11.12 -0.78 -1.16
N PHE A 64 10.01 -0.61 -1.88
CA PHE A 64 8.80 -1.38 -1.60
C PHE A 64 9.00 -2.89 -1.85
N LYS A 65 9.66 -3.27 -2.96
CA LYS A 65 10.00 -4.67 -3.26
C LYS A 65 10.76 -5.31 -2.10
N ASP A 66 11.78 -4.64 -1.61
CA ASP A 66 12.65 -5.15 -0.53
C ASP A 66 11.86 -5.30 0.79
N CYS A 67 10.91 -4.40 1.07
CA CYS A 67 9.99 -4.53 2.20
C CYS A 67 9.03 -5.73 2.03
N ILE A 68 8.41 -5.89 0.86
CA ILE A 68 7.50 -7.00 0.59
C ILE A 68 8.22 -8.36 0.64
N GLU A 69 9.48 -8.44 0.17
CA GLU A 69 10.30 -9.64 0.31
C GLU A 69 10.57 -10.01 1.78
N LYS A 70 10.79 -9.03 2.66
CA LYS A 70 10.93 -9.27 4.11
C LYS A 70 9.64 -9.82 4.74
N ILE A 71 8.48 -9.39 4.24
CA ILE A 71 7.14 -9.74 4.72
C ILE A 71 6.66 -11.09 4.19
N ASN A 72 7.16 -11.52 3.03
CA ASN A 72 6.69 -12.70 2.33
C ASN A 72 6.66 -13.95 3.25
N GLY A 73 5.52 -14.63 3.28
CA GLY A 73 5.28 -15.80 4.13
C GLY A 73 5.10 -15.52 5.63
N LYS A 74 5.16 -14.26 6.08
CA LYS A 74 5.03 -13.88 7.51
C LYS A 74 3.75 -13.11 7.81
N ALA A 75 3.34 -12.20 6.92
CA ALA A 75 2.10 -11.45 7.04
C ALA A 75 1.46 -11.24 5.65
N LYS A 76 0.14 -11.05 5.62
CA LYS A 76 -0.59 -10.72 4.40
C LYS A 76 -0.64 -9.21 4.23
N PHE A 77 -0.14 -8.69 3.11
CA PHE A 77 -0.22 -7.26 2.79
C PHE A 77 -1.46 -6.99 1.94
N ILE A 78 -2.38 -6.19 2.47
CA ILE A 78 -3.62 -5.77 1.82
C ILE A 78 -3.57 -4.25 1.65
N SER A 79 -3.90 -3.76 0.47
CA SER A 79 -3.92 -2.32 0.17
C SER A 79 -5.23 -1.92 -0.51
N ILE A 80 -5.57 -0.65 -0.41
CA ILE A 80 -6.48 0.01 -1.35
C ILE A 80 -5.69 1.08 -2.12
N LEU A 81 -6.17 1.49 -3.28
CA LEU A 81 -5.54 2.58 -4.02
C LEU A 81 -5.98 3.93 -3.46
N GLY A 82 -5.00 4.80 -3.21
CA GLY A 82 -5.26 6.21 -2.94
C GLY A 82 -5.36 7.06 -4.22
N ASP A 83 -5.38 8.37 -4.06
CA ASP A 83 -5.46 9.31 -5.19
C ASP A 83 -4.18 9.32 -6.03
N HIS A 84 -3.03 9.22 -5.34
CA HIS A 84 -1.69 9.25 -5.92
C HIS A 84 -1.36 7.94 -6.62
N ASP A 85 -1.81 6.81 -6.07
CA ASP A 85 -1.57 5.49 -6.66
C ASP A 85 -2.33 5.28 -7.98
N THR A 86 -3.45 5.98 -8.16
CA THR A 86 -4.40 5.74 -9.26
C THR A 86 -3.96 6.46 -10.54
N PRO A 87 -3.67 5.72 -11.65
CA PRO A 87 -3.34 6.34 -12.93
C PRO A 87 -4.47 7.24 -13.46
N LYS A 88 -4.12 8.46 -13.89
CA LYS A 88 -5.10 9.40 -14.51
C LYS A 88 -5.54 8.99 -15.92
N ARG A 89 -4.78 8.09 -16.56
CA ARG A 89 -5.06 7.51 -17.87
C ARG A 89 -5.09 6.00 -17.72
N ARG A 90 -5.66 5.30 -18.70
CA ARG A 90 -5.66 3.83 -18.72
C ARG A 90 -4.23 3.31 -18.56
N GLY A 91 -4.00 2.53 -17.52
CA GLY A 91 -2.69 2.01 -17.14
C GLY A 91 -2.79 1.13 -15.91
N LEU A 92 -1.69 0.44 -15.60
CA LEU A 92 -1.56 -0.33 -14.36
C LEU A 92 -1.22 0.61 -13.20
N TYR A 93 -1.74 0.28 -12.02
CA TYR A 93 -1.35 0.94 -10.77
C TYR A 93 -0.08 0.26 -10.22
N PRO A 94 0.79 0.97 -9.49
CA PRO A 94 2.11 0.45 -9.12
C PRO A 94 2.06 -0.81 -8.25
N HIS A 95 1.01 -0.96 -7.43
CA HIS A 95 0.81 -2.16 -6.61
C HIS A 95 0.69 -3.44 -7.46
N SER A 96 0.21 -3.38 -8.71
CA SER A 96 0.02 -4.57 -9.55
C SER A 96 1.34 -5.23 -9.97
N LEU A 97 2.49 -4.60 -9.69
CA LEU A 97 3.82 -5.17 -9.95
C LEU A 97 4.24 -6.18 -8.88
N PHE A 98 3.45 -6.36 -7.81
CA PHE A 98 3.82 -7.14 -6.64
C PHE A 98 2.78 -8.22 -6.33
N ASP A 99 3.08 -9.48 -6.66
CA ASP A 99 2.14 -10.61 -6.49
C ASP A 99 1.70 -10.85 -5.04
N ASN A 100 2.53 -10.46 -4.07
CA ASN A 100 2.27 -10.64 -2.65
C ASN A 100 1.42 -9.50 -2.03
N VAL A 101 0.93 -8.57 -2.85
CA VAL A 101 0.13 -7.43 -2.43
C VAL A 101 -1.29 -7.60 -2.95
N LYS A 102 -2.24 -7.79 -2.03
CA LYS A 102 -3.67 -7.87 -2.39
C LYS A 102 -4.26 -6.47 -2.40
N VAL A 103 -4.57 -5.94 -3.57
CA VAL A 103 -5.35 -4.71 -3.69
C VAL A 103 -6.84 -5.06 -3.66
N LEU A 104 -7.63 -4.26 -2.93
CA LEU A 104 -9.08 -4.39 -2.84
C LEU A 104 -9.81 -3.14 -3.36
N GLY A 105 -10.97 -3.39 -3.94
CA GLY A 105 -12.02 -2.38 -4.11
C GLY A 105 -11.73 -1.35 -5.20
N ILE A 106 -11.21 -1.80 -6.34
CA ILE A 106 -10.90 -0.92 -7.46
C ILE A 106 -12.19 -0.62 -8.23
N GLY A 107 -12.85 0.47 -7.85
CA GLY A 107 -14.10 0.91 -8.50
C GLY A 107 -15.36 0.17 -8.06
N GLU A 108 -15.24 -0.76 -7.11
CA GLU A 108 -16.33 -1.47 -6.46
C GLU A 108 -15.97 -1.80 -5.01
N LEU A 109 -16.92 -2.32 -4.22
CA LEU A 109 -16.64 -2.90 -2.92
C LEU A 109 -16.10 -4.32 -3.12
N GLU A 110 -14.90 -4.60 -2.63
CA GLU A 110 -14.36 -5.96 -2.60
C GLU A 110 -13.99 -6.36 -1.17
N TYR A 111 -14.02 -7.65 -0.89
CA TYR A 111 -13.62 -8.18 0.42
C TYR A 111 -12.84 -9.48 0.31
N ILE A 112 -12.17 -9.83 1.39
CA ILE A 112 -11.49 -11.10 1.58
C ILE A 112 -11.71 -11.60 3.00
N ASP A 113 -11.87 -12.92 3.16
CA ASP A 113 -11.80 -13.56 4.48
C ASP A 113 -10.34 -13.92 4.79
N VAL A 114 -9.88 -13.50 5.97
CA VAL A 114 -8.61 -13.94 6.52
C VAL A 114 -8.87 -14.58 7.87
N ASN A 115 -8.87 -15.92 7.91
CA ASN A 115 -9.07 -16.71 9.12
C ASN A 115 -10.35 -16.34 9.88
N GLY A 116 -11.47 -16.17 9.17
CA GLY A 116 -12.77 -15.84 9.75
C GLY A 116 -12.98 -14.34 10.03
N VAL A 117 -12.03 -13.48 9.62
CA VAL A 117 -12.18 -12.02 9.68
C VAL A 117 -12.38 -11.49 8.27
N LEU A 118 -13.54 -10.89 8.03
CA LEU A 118 -13.85 -10.20 6.78
C LEU A 118 -13.14 -8.85 6.73
N ILE A 119 -12.36 -8.64 5.67
CA ILE A 119 -11.66 -7.38 5.38
C ILE A 119 -12.20 -6.86 4.06
N ALA A 120 -12.90 -5.73 4.11
CA ALA A 120 -13.45 -5.07 2.93
C ALA A 120 -12.66 -3.79 2.62
N GLY A 121 -12.49 -3.51 1.32
CA GLY A 121 -11.80 -2.32 0.84
C GLY A 121 -12.60 -1.63 -0.25
N ILE A 122 -12.56 -0.30 -0.23
CA ILE A 122 -13.03 0.57 -1.31
C ILE A 122 -11.89 1.55 -1.58
N SER A 123 -11.30 1.48 -2.77
CA SER A 123 -10.27 2.43 -3.21
C SER A 123 -10.88 3.82 -3.46
N ASN A 124 -10.05 4.86 -3.49
CA ASN A 124 -10.52 6.22 -3.74
C ASN A 124 -11.30 6.32 -5.08
N LEU A 125 -12.52 6.86 -5.01
CA LEU A 125 -13.49 6.83 -6.10
C LEU A 125 -13.49 8.09 -6.98
N ARG A 126 -12.77 9.14 -6.59
CA ARG A 126 -12.75 10.44 -7.27
C ARG A 126 -14.14 10.93 -7.71
N GLY A 127 -15.08 10.99 -6.76
CA GLY A 127 -16.44 11.48 -7.01
C GLY A 127 -17.36 10.53 -7.77
N ARG A 128 -16.93 9.28 -8.01
CA ARG A 128 -17.83 8.20 -8.45
C ARG A 128 -18.53 7.61 -7.23
N GLY A 129 -19.85 7.50 -7.26
CA GLY A 129 -20.58 6.71 -6.27
C GLY A 129 -20.37 5.23 -6.54
N ILE A 130 -20.29 4.43 -5.49
CA ILE A 130 -20.47 2.97 -5.56
C ILE A 130 -21.61 2.63 -4.61
N ASP A 131 -22.50 1.74 -5.05
CA ASP A 131 -23.48 1.12 -4.17
C ASP A 131 -22.75 0.15 -3.23
N ILE A 132 -22.72 0.50 -1.94
CA ILE A 132 -22.01 -0.27 -0.91
C ILE A 132 -22.88 -1.43 -0.40
N LEU A 133 -24.21 -1.36 -0.63
CA LEU A 133 -25.24 -2.32 -0.24
C LEU A 133 -26.47 -2.20 -1.16
#